data_AF-A0A1N6CZA6-F1
#
_entry.id   AF-A0A1N6CZA6-F1
#
_cell.length_a   1.000
_cell.length_b   1.000
_cell.length_c   1.000
_cell.angle_alpha   90.00
_cell.angle_beta   90.00
_cell.angle_gamma   90.00
#
_symmetry.space_group_name_H-M   'P 1'
#
loop_
_entity.id
_entity.type
_entity.pdbx_description
1 polymer ?
#
loop_
_entity_poly.entity_id
_entity_poly.type
_entity_poly.pdbx_seq_one_letter_code
_entity_poly.pdbx_strand_id
1 'polypeptide(L)'
;MLTGKPDFLDRLAQFLVAAVGIFALLFGAFMIISPLDWYTAIPTVITTGPPNKHFIRDIGIAYSTSGIILLYASVNIHMRWLVAFAGSLWLALHGILHIYEVSVGICSPDIFWADAPGVLGPPLLVHVALTILFLRQRVAPAGIPDLVFLGVVDRMTPGESAYVHEIAGAPGHALEKFKHFMPASNHRTEASADLLAATRIGAVLAEDCGPCAITAAEGALADNVDRDTVNRMLRGDLSGDQQTAFAFGQAMACQSEEAFSLGDRLEQDHGRTVRLELAMAAATVRVYPAMKRGLGLSRACSLTPLQV
;
A
#
# COMPACT_ATOMS: atom_id res chain seq x y z
N MET A 1 -7.26 -2.29 1.48
CA MET A 1 -6.17 -2.18 0.48
C MET A 1 -6.46 -0.99 -0.42
N LEU A 2 -5.46 -0.14 -0.66
CA LEU A 2 -5.62 1.26 -1.11
C LEU A 2 -6.74 1.54 -2.12
N THR A 3 -7.76 2.28 -1.68
CA THR A 3 -8.84 2.86 -2.50
C THR A 3 -9.09 4.32 -2.10
N GLY A 4 -9.34 5.20 -3.07
CA GLY A 4 -9.60 6.63 -2.88
C GLY A 4 -8.34 7.51 -2.86
N LYS A 5 -8.53 8.82 -3.01
CA LYS A 5 -7.44 9.81 -3.03
C LYS A 5 -6.67 9.82 -1.70
N PRO A 6 -5.35 10.12 -1.71
CA PRO A 6 -4.59 10.33 -0.50
C PRO A 6 -5.22 11.43 0.38
N ASP A 7 -5.55 11.07 1.61
CA ASP A 7 -6.09 11.99 2.61
C ASP A 7 -4.99 12.68 3.41
N PHE A 8 -5.36 13.38 4.47
CA PHE A 8 -4.41 14.09 5.33
C PHE A 8 -3.34 13.17 5.94
N LEU A 9 -3.71 11.97 6.41
CA LEU A 9 -2.77 11.05 7.05
C LEU A 9 -1.82 10.42 6.03
N ASP A 10 -2.29 10.19 4.81
CA ASP A 10 -1.44 9.75 3.71
C ASP A 10 -0.39 10.82 3.36
N ARG A 11 -0.82 12.08 3.27
CA ARG A 11 0.06 13.23 3.02
C ARG A 11 1.03 13.49 4.18
N LEU A 12 0.58 13.29 5.42
CA LEU A 12 1.44 13.40 6.60
C LEU A 12 2.54 12.33 6.55
N ALA A 13 2.19 11.07 6.31
CA ALA A 13 3.18 10.00 6.19
C ALA A 13 4.19 10.29 5.05
N GLN A 14 3.70 10.73 3.89
CA GLN A 14 4.55 11.17 2.79
C GLN A 14 5.48 12.32 3.19
N PHE A 15 4.95 13.34 3.86
CA PHE A 15 5.72 14.50 4.32
C PHE A 15 6.81 14.10 5.32
N LEU A 16 6.49 13.25 6.30
CA LEU A 16 7.46 12.77 7.30
C LEU A 16 8.65 12.08 6.62
N VAL A 17 8.38 11.17 5.67
CA VAL A 17 9.43 10.47 4.93
C VAL A 17 10.25 11.45 4.06
N ALA A 18 9.58 12.38 3.38
CA ALA A 18 10.24 13.39 2.56
C ALA A 18 11.13 14.32 3.40
N ALA A 19 10.64 14.78 4.56
CA ALA A 19 11.37 15.67 5.46
C ALA A 19 12.63 14.98 6.01
N VAL A 20 12.53 13.72 6.42
CA VAL A 20 13.69 12.93 6.84
C VAL A 20 14.65 12.70 5.68
N GLY A 21 14.13 12.45 4.46
CA GLY A 21 14.95 12.31 3.26
C GLY A 21 15.76 13.57 2.93
N ILE A 22 15.13 14.75 2.98
CA ILE A 22 15.80 16.05 2.79
C ILE A 22 16.84 16.28 3.88
N PHE A 23 16.47 16.07 5.14
CA PHE A 23 17.39 16.22 6.27
C PHE A 23 18.63 15.33 6.09
N ALA A 24 18.44 14.03 5.86
CA ALA A 24 19.54 13.08 5.72
C ALA A 24 20.43 13.42 4.52
N LEU A 25 19.84 13.85 3.40
CA LEU A 25 20.59 14.27 2.22
C LEU A 25 21.45 15.51 2.49
N LEU A 26 20.87 16.56 3.08
CA LEU A 26 21.60 17.80 3.38
C LEU A 26 22.66 17.59 4.46
N PHE A 27 22.33 16.81 5.51
CA PHE A 27 23.25 16.49 6.59
C PHE A 27 24.43 15.64 6.10
N GLY A 28 24.16 14.66 5.24
CA GLY A 28 25.20 13.88 4.57
C GLY A 28 26.06 14.71 3.62
N ALA A 29 25.44 15.61 2.85
CA ALA A 29 26.17 16.53 1.97
C ALA A 29 27.11 17.45 2.75
N PHE A 30 26.70 17.94 3.93
CA PHE A 30 27.57 18.75 4.79
C PHE A 30 28.82 17.97 5.23
N MET A 31 28.67 16.72 5.66
CA MET A 31 29.80 15.84 6.00
C MET A 31 30.73 15.57 4.81
N ILE A 32 30.18 15.45 3.60
CA ILE A 32 30.96 15.20 2.38
C ILE A 32 31.80 16.44 2.00
N ILE A 33 31.13 17.60 1.95
CA ILE A 33 31.69 18.86 1.44
C ILE A 33 32.65 19.49 2.45
N SER A 34 32.22 19.64 3.71
CA SER A 34 33.02 20.23 4.78
C SER A 34 33.04 19.38 6.07
N PRO A 35 33.79 18.26 6.08
CA PRO A 35 33.79 17.31 7.19
C PRO A 35 34.29 17.90 8.52
N LEU A 36 35.24 18.82 8.49
CA LEU A 36 35.77 19.42 9.72
C LEU A 36 34.84 20.47 10.31
N ASP A 37 34.16 21.26 9.47
CA ASP A 37 33.16 22.21 9.94
C ASP A 37 31.95 21.48 10.52
N TRP A 38 31.54 20.36 9.91
CA TRP A 38 30.52 19.49 10.49
C TRP A 38 30.93 18.97 11.87
N TYR A 39 32.17 18.48 11.99
CA TYR A 39 32.69 17.93 13.24
C TYR A 39 32.69 18.97 14.37
N THR A 40 33.02 20.23 14.08
CA THR A 40 33.03 21.30 15.09
C THR A 40 31.66 21.95 15.32
N ALA A 41 30.71 21.81 14.38
CA ALA A 41 29.36 22.34 14.52
C ALA A 41 28.48 21.55 15.50
N ILE A 42 28.82 20.30 15.79
CA ILE A 42 28.06 19.42 16.69
C ILE A 42 28.85 19.24 18.01
N PRO A 43 28.44 19.88 19.12
CA PRO A 43 29.23 19.91 20.36
C PRO A 43 29.58 18.53 20.95
N THR A 44 28.65 17.58 20.83
CA THR A 44 28.80 16.21 21.32
C THR A 44 29.80 15.39 20.50
N VAL A 45 29.84 15.59 19.18
CA VAL A 45 30.76 14.86 18.28
C VAL A 45 32.22 15.14 18.62
N ILE A 46 32.57 16.35 19.05
CA ILE A 46 33.96 16.70 19.41
C ILE A 46 34.47 15.86 20.60
N THR A 47 33.56 15.37 21.44
CA THR A 47 33.91 14.54 22.61
C THR A 47 34.26 13.09 22.24
N THR A 48 34.02 12.68 20.99
CA THR A 48 34.24 11.30 20.50
C THR A 48 35.69 10.99 20.08
N GLY A 49 36.59 11.98 20.20
CA GLY A 49 38.00 11.86 19.84
C GLY A 49 38.35 12.58 18.53
N PRO A 50 39.63 12.56 18.10
CA PRO A 50 40.13 13.37 16.97
C PRO A 50 39.40 13.07 15.64
N PRO A 51 39.17 14.09 14.79
CA PRO A 51 38.43 13.90 13.55
C PRO A 51 39.23 13.11 12.51
N ASN A 52 38.55 12.19 11.82
CA ASN A 52 39.04 11.56 10.60
C ASN A 52 38.18 12.02 9.41
N LYS A 53 38.77 12.80 8.50
CA LYS A 53 38.05 13.37 7.34
C LYS A 53 37.48 12.30 6.41
N HIS A 54 38.17 11.19 6.21
CA HIS A 54 37.70 10.11 5.34
C HIS A 54 36.48 9.44 5.97
N PHE A 55 36.60 9.07 7.24
CA PHE A 55 35.51 8.43 7.98
C PHE A 55 34.25 9.30 8.05
N ILE A 56 34.38 10.61 8.28
CA ILE A 56 33.24 11.54 8.25
C ILE A 56 32.56 11.55 6.88
N ARG A 57 33.32 11.47 5.78
CA ARG A 57 32.74 11.40 4.43
C ARG A 57 32.03 10.08 4.16
N ASP A 58 32.54 8.98 4.69
CA ASP A 58 31.86 7.68 4.58
C ASP A 58 30.48 7.71 5.28
N ILE A 59 30.42 8.30 6.47
CA ILE A 59 29.16 8.56 7.18
C ILE A 59 28.26 9.50 6.35
N GLY A 60 28.84 10.55 5.77
CA GLY A 60 28.12 11.47 4.89
C GLY A 60 27.51 10.80 3.65
N ILE A 61 28.23 9.85 3.03
CA ILE A 61 27.73 9.04 1.91
C ILE A 61 26.57 8.16 2.38
N ALA A 62 26.66 7.54 3.56
CA ALA A 62 25.59 6.73 4.12
C ALA A 62 24.32 7.57 4.37
N TYR A 63 24.44 8.73 5.03
CA TYR A 63 23.32 9.68 5.21
C TYR A 63 22.72 10.14 3.87
N SER A 64 23.56 10.50 2.91
CA SER A 64 23.11 10.97 1.58
C SER A 64 22.37 9.87 0.82
N THR A 65 22.87 8.63 0.89
CA THR A 65 22.24 7.45 0.28
C THR A 65 20.87 7.18 0.91
N SER A 66 20.79 7.16 2.25
CA SER A 66 19.51 7.08 2.97
C SER A 66 18.54 8.19 2.54
N GLY A 67 19.03 9.43 2.44
CA GLY A 67 18.23 10.57 1.99
C GLY A 67 17.64 10.39 0.59
N ILE A 68 18.45 9.98 -0.38
CA ILE A 68 18.01 9.72 -1.77
C ILE A 68 16.96 8.60 -1.81
N ILE A 69 17.18 7.50 -1.08
CA ILE A 69 16.26 6.37 -1.04
C ILE A 69 14.91 6.80 -0.45
N LEU A 70 14.91 7.57 0.64
CA LEU A 70 13.70 8.07 1.29
C LEU A 70 12.94 9.07 0.40
N LEU A 71 13.63 9.96 -0.29
CA LEU A 71 13.04 10.88 -1.27
C LEU A 71 12.40 10.13 -2.45
N TYR A 72 13.06 9.09 -2.95
CA TYR A 72 12.48 8.24 -4.00
C TYR A 72 11.24 7.50 -3.48
N ALA A 73 11.27 7.00 -2.25
CA ALA A 73 10.12 6.35 -1.63
C ALA A 73 8.95 7.32 -1.41
N SER A 74 9.20 8.55 -0.96
CA SER A 74 8.15 9.52 -0.64
C SER A 74 7.31 9.93 -1.86
N VAL A 75 7.82 9.82 -3.08
CA VAL A 75 7.02 10.10 -4.30
C VAL A 75 5.80 9.18 -4.40
N ASN A 76 5.92 7.92 -3.96
CA ASN A 76 4.79 6.99 -3.91
C ASN A 76 4.96 6.04 -2.72
N ILE A 77 4.77 6.58 -1.51
CA ILE A 77 5.05 5.86 -0.28
C ILE A 77 4.20 4.58 -0.11
N HIS A 78 2.99 4.60 -0.67
CA HIS A 78 2.05 3.49 -0.72
C HIS A 78 2.61 2.25 -1.42
N MET A 79 3.23 2.45 -2.60
CA MET A 79 3.83 1.38 -3.40
C MET A 79 5.31 1.14 -3.07
N ARG A 80 5.98 2.12 -2.47
CA ARG A 80 7.44 2.12 -2.19
C ARG A 80 7.76 2.03 -0.70
N TRP A 81 6.85 1.51 0.12
CA TRP A 81 7.04 1.43 1.57
C TRP A 81 8.29 0.61 1.97
N LEU A 82 8.60 -0.48 1.24
CA LEU A 82 9.81 -1.28 1.44
C LEU A 82 11.08 -0.45 1.22
N VAL A 83 11.05 0.45 0.24
CA VAL A 83 12.15 1.35 -0.07
C VAL A 83 12.32 2.36 1.06
N ALA A 84 11.23 2.91 1.60
CA ALA A 84 11.30 3.78 2.77
C ALA A 84 11.89 3.05 4.00
N PHE A 85 11.46 1.81 4.24
CA PHE A 85 12.02 0.96 5.28
C PHE A 85 13.53 0.76 5.08
N ALA A 86 13.96 0.35 3.88
CA ALA A 86 15.37 0.17 3.56
C ALA A 86 16.19 1.48 3.71
N GLY A 87 15.67 2.60 3.24
CA GLY A 87 16.31 3.92 3.36
C GLY A 87 16.48 4.37 4.81
N SER A 88 15.59 3.93 5.71
CA SER A 88 15.67 4.23 7.15
C SER A 88 16.61 3.32 7.93
N LEU A 89 17.02 2.18 7.37
CA LEU A 89 17.69 1.12 8.13
C LEU A 89 19.05 1.57 8.70
N TRP A 90 19.88 2.22 7.88
CA TRP A 90 21.16 2.72 8.36
C TRP A 90 20.98 3.79 9.46
N LEU A 91 20.03 4.71 9.29
CA LEU A 91 19.69 5.72 10.31
C LEU A 91 19.25 5.08 11.62
N ALA A 92 18.40 4.04 11.55
CA ALA A 92 17.92 3.32 12.73
C ALA A 92 19.04 2.54 13.43
N LEU A 93 19.86 1.81 12.67
CA LEU A 93 20.99 1.04 13.21
C LEU A 93 22.04 1.97 13.84
N HIS A 94 22.31 3.11 13.22
CA HIS A 94 23.16 4.14 13.81
C HIS A 94 22.54 4.67 15.12
N GLY A 95 21.25 4.99 15.15
CA GLY A 95 20.58 5.37 16.39
C GLY A 95 20.65 4.30 17.49
N ILE A 96 20.54 3.01 17.13
CA ILE A 96 20.70 1.89 18.06
C ILE A 96 22.12 1.81 18.62
N LEU A 97 23.15 2.17 17.84
CA LEU A 97 24.52 2.23 18.33
C LEU A 97 24.65 3.23 19.50
N HIS A 98 23.99 4.38 19.43
CA HIS A 98 23.98 5.36 20.54
C HIS A 98 23.30 4.81 21.80
N ILE A 99 22.22 4.03 21.64
CA ILE A 99 21.58 3.32 22.77
C ILE A 99 22.55 2.30 23.37
N TYR A 100 23.29 1.57 22.53
CA TYR A 100 24.30 0.63 22.99
C TYR A 100 25.41 1.36 23.78
N GLU A 101 25.97 2.44 23.25
CA GLU A 101 27.06 3.18 23.89
C GLU A 101 26.72 3.69 25.29
N VAL A 102 25.52 4.24 25.48
CA VAL A 102 25.06 4.67 26.81
C VAL A 102 24.80 3.45 27.73
N SER A 103 24.30 2.34 27.19
CA SER A 103 23.99 1.14 27.98
C SER A 103 25.23 0.43 28.55
N VAL A 104 26.38 0.56 27.87
CA VAL A 104 27.66 -0.04 28.31
C VAL A 104 28.62 0.97 28.93
N GLY A 105 28.20 2.23 29.10
CA GLY A 105 28.98 3.28 29.76
C GLY A 105 30.09 3.91 28.91
N ILE A 106 30.07 3.74 27.59
CA ILE A 106 30.98 4.45 26.66
C ILE A 106 30.60 5.94 26.59
N CYS A 107 29.29 6.22 26.57
CA CYS A 107 28.73 7.56 26.48
C CYS A 107 27.96 7.91 27.76
N SER A 108 28.06 9.17 28.20
CA SER A 108 27.27 9.64 29.36
C SER A 108 25.80 9.84 28.99
N PRO A 109 24.84 9.67 29.93
CA PRO A 109 23.43 9.92 29.67
C PRO A 109 23.14 11.32 29.14
N ASP A 110 23.88 12.35 29.57
CA ASP A 110 23.67 13.73 29.13
C ASP A 110 24.01 13.92 27.64
N ILE A 111 25.10 13.31 27.17
CA ILE A 111 25.48 13.32 25.75
C ILE A 111 24.44 12.55 24.93
N PHE A 112 24.00 11.38 25.41
CA PHE A 112 22.95 10.61 24.74
C PHE A 112 21.67 11.44 24.53
N TRP A 113 21.20 12.17 25.55
CA TRP A 113 19.98 12.97 25.41
C TRP A 113 20.16 14.19 24.50
N ALA A 114 21.37 14.73 24.40
CA ALA A 114 21.69 15.78 23.43
C ALA A 114 21.68 15.26 21.99
N ASP A 115 22.15 14.03 21.75
CA ASP A 115 22.23 13.43 20.42
C ASP A 115 20.93 12.75 19.97
N ALA A 116 20.14 12.20 20.92
CA ALA A 116 18.94 11.42 20.67
C ALA A 116 17.96 12.06 19.67
N PRO A 117 17.61 13.36 19.74
CA PRO A 117 16.74 13.99 18.74
C PRO A 117 17.26 13.88 17.31
N GLY A 118 18.58 13.98 17.11
CA GLY A 118 19.23 13.92 15.79
C GLY A 118 19.47 12.51 15.27
N VAL A 119 19.70 11.54 16.16
CA VAL A 119 20.05 10.15 15.76
C VAL A 119 18.87 9.17 15.85
N LEU A 120 17.95 9.35 16.81
CA LEU A 120 16.75 8.51 16.96
C LEU A 120 15.50 9.13 16.31
N GLY A 121 15.41 10.46 16.29
CA GLY A 121 14.26 11.18 15.74
C GLY A 121 13.98 10.85 14.27
N PRO A 122 14.96 11.00 13.34
CA PRO A 122 14.74 10.75 11.92
C PRO A 122 14.23 9.34 11.59
N PRO A 123 14.86 8.24 12.05
CA PRO A 123 14.33 6.91 11.79
C PRO A 123 12.96 6.70 12.46
N LEU A 124 12.73 7.22 13.67
CA LEU A 124 11.42 7.12 14.33
C LEU A 124 10.29 7.74 13.49
N LEU A 125 10.51 8.93 12.90
CA LEU A 125 9.51 9.58 12.04
C LEU A 125 9.17 8.75 10.80
N VAL A 126 10.16 8.08 10.18
CA VAL A 126 9.90 7.15 9.07
C VAL A 126 9.07 5.96 9.55
N HIS A 127 9.40 5.37 10.69
CA HIS A 127 8.66 4.23 11.23
C HIS A 127 7.24 4.62 11.62
N VAL A 128 7.01 5.80 12.21
CA VAL A 128 5.66 6.35 12.48
C VAL A 128 4.87 6.50 11.18
N ALA A 129 5.48 7.07 10.14
CA ALA A 129 4.84 7.19 8.83
C ALA A 129 4.42 5.82 8.26
N LEU A 130 5.31 4.83 8.32
CA LEU A 130 5.00 3.47 7.89
C LEU A 130 3.89 2.86 8.75
N THR A 131 3.95 2.97 10.07
CA THR A 131 2.91 2.48 10.99
C THR A 131 1.54 3.08 10.67
N ILE A 132 1.45 4.40 10.41
CA ILE A 132 0.20 5.05 9.99
C ILE A 132 -0.37 4.37 8.74
N LEU A 133 0.47 4.10 7.74
CA LEU A 133 0.04 3.48 6.49
C LEU A 133 -0.35 2.02 6.67
N PHE A 134 0.42 1.25 7.44
CA PHE A 134 0.13 -0.16 7.73
C PHE A 134 -1.18 -0.33 8.50
N LEU A 135 -1.41 0.45 9.56
CA LEU A 135 -2.64 0.41 10.35
C LEU A 135 -3.87 0.74 9.52
N ARG A 136 -3.73 1.59 8.50
CA ARG A 136 -4.80 1.99 7.58
C ARG A 136 -4.89 1.09 6.34
N GLN A 137 -4.08 0.04 6.23
CA GLN A 137 -3.97 -0.83 5.05
C GLN A 137 -3.73 -0.03 3.75
N ARG A 138 -2.97 1.07 3.89
CA ARG A 138 -2.59 2.03 2.85
C ARG A 138 -1.23 1.69 2.21
N VAL A 139 -0.86 0.40 2.17
CA VAL A 139 0.37 -0.08 1.53
C VAL A 139 0.08 -1.24 0.58
N ALA A 140 0.90 -1.38 -0.46
CA ALA A 140 0.88 -2.57 -1.31
C ALA A 140 1.28 -3.82 -0.49
N PRO A 141 0.62 -4.97 -0.68
CA PRO A 141 0.93 -6.18 0.07
C PRO A 141 2.26 -6.84 -0.31
N ALA A 142 2.80 -6.52 -1.49
CA ALA A 142 4.12 -7.01 -1.90
C ALA A 142 5.18 -6.62 -0.86
N GLY A 143 6.04 -7.57 -0.49
CA GLY A 143 6.98 -7.45 0.63
C GLY A 143 6.47 -7.87 2.01
N ILE A 144 5.16 -8.04 2.22
CA ILE A 144 4.64 -8.60 3.47
C ILE A 144 4.97 -10.10 3.50
N PRO A 145 5.53 -10.64 4.61
CA PRO A 145 5.80 -12.07 4.72
C PRO A 145 4.57 -12.94 4.41
N ASP A 146 4.74 -14.03 3.66
CA ASP A 146 3.65 -14.90 3.20
C ASP A 146 2.78 -15.39 4.35
N LEU A 147 3.39 -15.81 5.46
CA LEU A 147 2.65 -16.26 6.66
C LEU A 147 1.72 -15.19 7.22
N VAL A 148 2.18 -13.93 7.26
CA VAL A 148 1.37 -12.80 7.74
C VAL A 148 0.25 -12.50 6.75
N PHE A 149 0.58 -12.47 5.45
CA PHE A 149 -0.38 -12.20 4.39
C PHE A 149 -1.50 -13.27 4.34
N LEU A 150 -1.14 -14.55 4.34
CA LEU A 150 -2.10 -15.66 4.33
C LEU A 150 -3.00 -15.64 5.56
N GLY A 151 -2.44 -15.38 6.74
CA GLY A 151 -3.23 -15.24 7.97
C GLY A 151 -4.19 -14.04 7.97
N VAL A 152 -3.94 -13.01 7.16
CA VAL A 152 -4.91 -11.91 6.93
C VAL A 152 -5.99 -12.35 5.95
N VAL A 153 -5.61 -13.00 4.84
CA VAL A 153 -6.54 -13.51 3.82
C VAL A 153 -7.54 -14.50 4.43
N ASP A 154 -7.08 -15.43 5.27
CA ASP A 154 -7.95 -16.41 5.93
C ASP A 154 -9.01 -15.76 6.83
N ARG A 155 -8.69 -14.61 7.45
CA ARG A 155 -9.63 -13.84 8.27
C ARG A 155 -10.59 -13.00 7.43
N MET A 156 -10.11 -12.44 6.31
CA MET A 156 -10.90 -11.57 5.45
C MET A 156 -11.89 -12.34 4.58
N THR A 157 -11.54 -13.55 4.14
CA THR A 157 -12.38 -14.37 3.27
C THR A 157 -12.48 -15.80 3.81
N PRO A 158 -13.16 -16.02 4.95
CA PRO A 158 -13.27 -17.35 5.56
C PRO A 158 -13.88 -18.37 4.59
N GLY A 159 -13.22 -19.50 4.41
CA GLY A 159 -13.67 -20.57 3.50
C GLY A 159 -13.37 -20.33 2.01
N GLU A 160 -12.88 -19.15 1.63
CA GLU A 160 -12.65 -18.77 0.24
C GLU A 160 -11.17 -18.52 -0.10
N SER A 161 -10.26 -18.76 0.85
CA SER A 161 -8.82 -18.48 0.73
C SER A 161 -7.99 -19.59 0.08
N ALA A 162 -8.56 -20.77 -0.17
CA ALA A 162 -7.82 -21.96 -0.64
C ALA A 162 -6.98 -21.69 -1.90
N TYR A 163 -7.51 -20.92 -2.86
CA TYR A 163 -6.77 -20.59 -4.09
C TYR A 163 -5.52 -19.73 -3.82
N VAL A 164 -5.53 -18.89 -2.78
CA VAL A 164 -4.36 -18.07 -2.40
C VAL A 164 -3.27 -18.95 -1.80
N HIS A 165 -3.65 -19.97 -1.02
CA HIS A 165 -2.71 -20.97 -0.50
C HIS A 165 -2.10 -21.82 -1.63
N GLU A 166 -2.88 -22.20 -2.65
CA GLU A 166 -2.32 -22.87 -3.83
C GLU A 166 -1.34 -21.98 -4.61
N ILE A 167 -1.66 -20.69 -4.77
CA ILE A 167 -0.73 -19.71 -5.37
C ILE A 167 0.54 -19.57 -4.52
N ALA A 168 0.44 -19.64 -3.19
CA ALA A 168 1.58 -19.61 -2.26
C ALA A 168 2.49 -20.84 -2.41
N GLY A 169 1.90 -22.01 -2.61
CA GLY A 169 2.63 -23.26 -2.83
C GLY A 169 3.23 -23.40 -4.23
N ALA A 170 2.84 -22.54 -5.18
CA ALA A 170 3.29 -22.62 -6.57
C ALA A 170 4.73 -22.08 -6.76
N PRO A 171 5.54 -22.69 -7.64
CA PRO A 171 6.90 -22.23 -7.92
C PRO A 171 6.91 -20.87 -8.66
N GLY A 172 8.10 -20.25 -8.72
CA GLY A 172 8.30 -19.04 -9.52
C GLY A 172 7.72 -17.77 -8.90
N HIS A 173 7.62 -17.72 -7.57
CA HIS A 173 7.14 -16.57 -6.79
C HIS A 173 5.73 -16.11 -7.19
N ALA A 174 4.83 -17.06 -7.43
CA ALA A 174 3.48 -16.78 -7.90
C ALA A 174 2.71 -15.88 -6.92
N LEU A 175 2.82 -16.12 -5.61
CA LEU A 175 2.19 -15.27 -4.60
C LEU A 175 2.74 -13.85 -4.57
N GLU A 176 4.05 -13.66 -4.74
CA GLU A 176 4.62 -12.31 -4.77
C GLU A 176 4.11 -11.52 -5.99
N LYS A 177 4.04 -12.17 -7.17
CA LYS A 177 3.43 -11.58 -8.37
C LYS A 177 1.96 -11.26 -8.14
N PHE A 178 1.24 -12.14 -7.46
CA PHE A 178 -0.16 -11.92 -7.13
C PHE A 178 -0.34 -10.71 -6.18
N LYS A 179 0.50 -10.57 -5.15
CA LYS A 179 0.51 -9.39 -4.27
C LYS A 179 0.80 -8.11 -5.04
N HIS A 180 1.70 -8.13 -6.02
CA HIS A 180 1.94 -6.98 -6.90
C HIS A 180 0.75 -6.62 -7.79
N PHE A 181 -0.09 -7.60 -8.14
CA PHE A 181 -1.32 -7.39 -8.90
C PHE A 181 -2.44 -6.77 -8.06
N MET A 182 -2.58 -7.12 -6.78
CA MET A 182 -3.71 -6.68 -5.95
C MET A 182 -3.98 -5.16 -5.90
N PRO A 183 -2.97 -4.26 -5.87
CA PRO A 183 -3.19 -2.82 -5.97
C PRO A 183 -3.93 -2.39 -7.24
N ALA A 184 -3.70 -3.09 -8.36
CA ALA A 184 -4.40 -2.82 -9.62
C ALA A 184 -5.90 -3.16 -9.48
N SER A 185 -6.21 -4.30 -8.86
CA SER A 185 -7.62 -4.70 -8.67
C SER A 185 -8.39 -3.77 -7.73
N ASN A 186 -7.69 -3.11 -6.82
CA ASN A 186 -8.25 -2.16 -5.87
C ASN A 186 -8.13 -0.69 -6.31
N HIS A 187 -7.68 -0.39 -7.53
CA HIS A 187 -7.46 0.98 -7.95
C HIS A 187 -8.76 1.81 -7.95
N ARG A 188 -8.75 2.93 -7.21
CA ARG A 188 -9.82 3.94 -7.19
C ARG A 188 -9.24 5.28 -6.74
N THR A 189 -9.57 6.36 -7.42
CA THR A 189 -9.21 7.73 -7.03
C THR A 189 -10.36 8.71 -7.24
N GLU A 190 -11.01 8.69 -8.39
CA GLU A 190 -12.12 9.61 -8.73
C GLU A 190 -13.49 8.94 -8.64
N ALA A 191 -13.60 7.63 -8.94
CA ALA A 191 -14.87 6.93 -8.88
C ALA A 191 -15.43 6.93 -7.45
N SER A 192 -16.75 7.10 -7.33
CA SER A 192 -17.43 6.88 -6.06
C SER A 192 -17.34 5.41 -5.65
N ALA A 193 -17.40 5.14 -4.34
CA ALA A 193 -17.42 3.77 -3.84
C ALA A 193 -18.61 2.98 -4.43
N ASP A 194 -19.76 3.62 -4.56
CA ASP A 194 -20.98 3.03 -5.11
C ASP A 194 -20.84 2.60 -6.57
N LEU A 195 -20.28 3.45 -7.45
CA LEU A 195 -20.11 3.11 -8.86
C LEU A 195 -19.09 1.99 -9.03
N LEU A 196 -17.98 2.05 -8.29
CA LEU A 196 -16.97 1.00 -8.31
C LEU A 196 -17.53 -0.34 -7.80
N ALA A 197 -18.31 -0.32 -6.71
CA ALA A 197 -18.98 -1.49 -6.15
C ALA A 197 -19.99 -2.08 -7.14
N ALA A 198 -20.85 -1.24 -7.75
CA ALA A 198 -21.80 -1.66 -8.76
C ALA A 198 -21.10 -2.36 -9.94
N THR A 199 -20.05 -1.74 -10.49
CA THR A 199 -19.29 -2.33 -11.60
C THR A 199 -18.61 -3.65 -11.21
N ARG A 200 -17.99 -3.73 -10.03
CA ARG A 200 -17.36 -4.98 -9.56
C ARG A 200 -18.37 -6.09 -9.34
N ILE A 201 -19.47 -5.81 -8.65
CA ILE A 201 -20.51 -6.81 -8.37
C ILE A 201 -21.16 -7.26 -9.67
N GLY A 202 -21.47 -6.34 -10.60
CA GLY A 202 -22.00 -6.68 -11.92
C GLY A 202 -21.06 -7.60 -12.72
N ALA A 203 -19.76 -7.27 -12.77
CA ALA A 203 -18.77 -8.11 -13.44
C ALA A 203 -18.62 -9.49 -12.79
N VAL A 204 -18.58 -9.56 -11.45
CA VAL A 204 -18.44 -10.84 -10.74
C VAL A 204 -19.68 -11.71 -10.89
N LEU A 205 -20.89 -11.16 -10.81
CA LEU A 205 -22.13 -11.93 -10.98
C LEU A 205 -22.29 -12.51 -12.41
N ALA A 206 -21.62 -11.93 -13.40
CA ALA A 206 -21.58 -12.51 -14.75
C ALA A 206 -20.67 -13.76 -14.82
N GLU A 207 -19.74 -13.94 -13.89
CA GLU A 207 -18.73 -15.00 -13.94
C GLU A 207 -18.82 -15.99 -12.78
N ASP A 208 -19.41 -15.58 -11.66
CA ASP A 208 -19.51 -16.34 -10.42
C ASP A 208 -20.96 -16.41 -9.91
N CYS A 209 -21.19 -17.44 -9.11
CA CYS A 209 -22.50 -17.85 -8.63
C CYS A 209 -22.76 -17.52 -7.15
N GLY A 210 -21.84 -16.84 -6.45
CA GLY A 210 -22.06 -16.52 -5.05
C GLY A 210 -20.85 -15.98 -4.31
N PRO A 211 -19.84 -16.82 -3.99
CA PRO A 211 -18.87 -16.48 -2.95
C PRO A 211 -18.00 -15.28 -3.31
N CYS A 212 -17.59 -15.16 -4.58
CA CYS A 212 -16.84 -13.99 -5.02
C CYS A 212 -17.70 -12.73 -5.05
N ALA A 213 -19.01 -12.85 -5.34
CA ALA A 213 -19.93 -11.72 -5.28
C ALA A 213 -20.14 -11.23 -3.85
N ILE A 214 -20.20 -12.15 -2.86
CA ILE A 214 -20.25 -11.80 -1.44
C ILE A 214 -18.95 -11.15 -0.99
N THR A 215 -17.78 -11.66 -1.38
CA THR A 215 -16.50 -10.98 -1.08
C THR A 215 -16.45 -9.58 -1.69
N ALA A 216 -16.96 -9.38 -2.90
CA ALA A 216 -17.06 -8.05 -3.50
C ALA A 216 -18.02 -7.13 -2.73
N ALA A 217 -19.15 -7.67 -2.25
CA ALA A 217 -20.13 -6.97 -1.42
C ALA A 217 -19.56 -6.57 -0.04
N GLU A 218 -18.85 -7.45 0.64
CA GLU A 218 -18.13 -7.16 1.88
C GLU A 218 -17.07 -6.07 1.67
N GLY A 219 -16.36 -6.11 0.54
CA GLY A 219 -15.45 -5.05 0.13
C GLY A 219 -16.15 -3.70 -0.05
N ALA A 220 -17.36 -3.68 -0.63
CA ALA A 220 -18.16 -2.46 -0.76
C ALA A 220 -18.60 -1.91 0.61
N LEU A 221 -19.00 -2.77 1.54
CA LEU A 221 -19.30 -2.37 2.92
C LEU A 221 -18.07 -1.77 3.62
N ALA A 222 -16.88 -2.35 3.42
CA ALA A 222 -15.63 -1.83 3.96
C ALA A 222 -15.24 -0.47 3.36
N ASP A 223 -15.65 -0.20 2.12
CA ASP A 223 -15.54 1.11 1.46
C ASP A 223 -16.68 2.08 1.87
N ASN A 224 -17.52 1.72 2.85
CA ASN A 224 -18.66 2.48 3.40
C ASN A 224 -19.84 2.68 2.42
N VAL A 225 -20.02 1.77 1.46
CA VAL A 225 -21.28 1.71 0.69
C VAL A 225 -22.39 1.22 1.62
N ASP A 226 -23.55 1.87 1.54
CA ASP A 226 -24.72 1.50 2.33
C ASP A 226 -25.16 0.04 2.10
N ARG A 227 -25.52 -0.68 3.18
CA ARG A 227 -25.83 -2.12 3.13
C ARG A 227 -27.05 -2.42 2.26
N ASP A 228 -28.09 -1.60 2.32
CA ASP A 228 -29.27 -1.79 1.49
C ASP A 228 -28.95 -1.58 0.01
N THR A 229 -28.06 -0.63 -0.27
CA THR A 229 -27.52 -0.37 -1.60
C THR A 229 -26.71 -1.55 -2.13
N VAL A 230 -25.82 -2.15 -1.33
CA VAL A 230 -25.08 -3.37 -1.70
C VAL A 230 -26.03 -4.55 -1.95
N ASN A 231 -27.03 -4.74 -1.10
CA ASN A 231 -28.03 -5.81 -1.28
C ASN A 231 -28.90 -5.60 -2.54
N ARG A 232 -29.18 -4.34 -2.93
CA ARG A 232 -29.79 -4.02 -4.22
C ARG A 232 -28.89 -4.40 -5.40
N MET A 233 -27.58 -4.13 -5.30
CA MET A 233 -26.61 -4.55 -6.33
C MET A 233 -26.59 -6.08 -6.50
N LEU A 234 -26.59 -6.83 -5.40
CA LEU A 234 -26.62 -8.30 -5.42
C LEU A 234 -27.88 -8.88 -6.08
N ARG A 235 -29.01 -8.18 -5.99
CA ARG A 235 -30.27 -8.56 -6.64
C ARG A 235 -30.40 -8.04 -8.07
N GLY A 236 -29.49 -7.17 -8.52
CA GLY A 236 -29.61 -6.46 -9.80
C GLY A 236 -30.76 -5.44 -9.84
N ASP A 237 -31.20 -4.95 -8.68
CA ASP A 237 -32.30 -3.99 -8.54
C ASP A 237 -31.75 -2.57 -8.30
N LEU A 238 -31.18 -1.98 -9.36
CA LEU A 238 -30.53 -0.68 -9.32
C LEU A 238 -31.23 0.33 -10.24
N SER A 239 -30.90 1.60 -10.06
CA SER A 239 -31.36 2.69 -10.93
C SER A 239 -30.26 3.72 -11.13
N GLY A 240 -30.48 4.61 -12.12
CA GLY A 240 -29.54 5.69 -12.44
C GLY A 240 -28.13 5.20 -12.78
N ASP A 241 -27.14 5.93 -12.29
CA ASP A 241 -25.73 5.68 -12.63
C ASP A 241 -25.23 4.35 -12.07
N GLN A 242 -25.74 3.90 -10.93
CA GLN A 242 -25.41 2.60 -10.34
C GLN A 242 -25.84 1.45 -11.27
N GLN A 243 -27.02 1.53 -11.89
CA GLN A 243 -27.47 0.54 -12.88
C GLN A 243 -26.57 0.57 -14.13
N THR A 244 -26.18 1.76 -14.60
CA THR A 244 -25.29 1.90 -15.76
C THR A 244 -23.91 1.30 -15.47
N ALA A 245 -23.35 1.58 -14.29
CA ALA A 245 -22.07 1.03 -13.84
C ALA A 245 -22.11 -0.49 -13.64
N PHE A 246 -23.20 -1.01 -13.08
CA PHE A 246 -23.43 -2.45 -12.93
C PHE A 246 -23.53 -3.16 -14.28
N ALA A 247 -24.36 -2.64 -15.18
CA ALA A 247 -24.50 -3.17 -16.54
C ALA A 247 -23.17 -3.07 -17.32
N PHE A 248 -22.40 -2.00 -17.12
CA PHE A 248 -21.08 -1.87 -17.73
C PHE A 248 -20.12 -2.98 -17.26
N GLY A 249 -20.15 -3.30 -15.96
CA GLY A 249 -19.40 -4.43 -15.40
C GLY A 249 -19.80 -5.78 -16.03
N GLN A 250 -21.10 -6.05 -16.14
CA GLN A 250 -21.62 -7.25 -16.80
C GLN A 250 -21.21 -7.32 -18.27
N ALA A 251 -21.38 -6.22 -19.00
CA ALA A 251 -21.04 -6.13 -20.42
C ALA A 251 -19.55 -6.39 -20.65
N MET A 252 -18.67 -5.83 -19.81
CA MET A 252 -17.23 -6.10 -19.85
C MET A 252 -16.89 -7.57 -19.60
N ALA A 253 -17.49 -8.18 -18.57
CA ALA A 253 -17.25 -9.59 -18.23
C ALA A 253 -17.70 -10.55 -19.34
N CYS A 254 -18.85 -10.25 -19.96
CA CYS A 254 -19.44 -11.01 -21.07
C CYS A 254 -18.92 -10.64 -22.46
N GLN A 255 -17.99 -9.68 -22.56
CA GLN A 255 -17.49 -9.16 -23.85
C GLN A 255 -18.60 -8.64 -24.79
N SER A 256 -19.64 -8.01 -24.22
CA SER A 256 -20.76 -7.41 -24.95
C SER A 256 -20.37 -6.09 -25.60
N GLU A 257 -20.91 -5.82 -26.80
CA GLU A 257 -20.78 -4.53 -27.49
C GLU A 257 -21.40 -3.38 -26.69
N GLU A 258 -22.36 -3.66 -25.82
CA GLU A 258 -22.98 -2.66 -24.93
C GLU A 258 -21.96 -1.98 -24.00
N ALA A 259 -20.80 -2.60 -23.75
CA ALA A 259 -19.73 -2.00 -22.96
C ALA A 259 -19.26 -0.66 -23.55
N PHE A 260 -19.30 -0.49 -24.88
CA PHE A 260 -18.91 0.76 -25.52
C PHE A 260 -19.87 1.90 -25.16
N SER A 261 -21.17 1.71 -25.40
CA SER A 261 -22.19 2.74 -25.17
C SER A 261 -22.43 3.03 -23.68
N LEU A 262 -22.34 2.02 -22.81
CA LEU A 262 -22.39 2.20 -21.36
C LEU A 262 -21.15 2.95 -20.84
N GLY A 263 -19.97 2.61 -21.35
CA GLY A 263 -18.73 3.27 -21.00
C GLY A 263 -18.69 4.73 -21.47
N ASP A 264 -19.21 5.03 -22.65
CA ASP A 264 -19.29 6.40 -23.18
C ASP A 264 -20.21 7.28 -22.31
N ARG A 265 -21.32 6.73 -21.84
CA ARG A 265 -22.25 7.41 -20.92
C ARG A 265 -21.58 7.70 -19.57
N LEU A 266 -20.92 6.70 -18.97
CA LEU A 266 -20.18 6.88 -17.71
C LEU A 266 -19.07 7.93 -17.85
N GLU A 267 -18.38 7.97 -18.99
CA GLU A 267 -17.37 8.99 -19.26
C GLU A 267 -17.97 10.39 -19.47
N GLN A 268 -19.12 10.48 -20.13
CA GLN A 268 -19.82 11.74 -20.28
C GLN A 268 -20.28 12.31 -18.93
N ASP A 269 -20.81 11.46 -18.05
CA ASP A 269 -21.44 11.88 -16.80
C ASP A 269 -20.43 12.03 -15.65
N HIS A 270 -19.35 11.25 -15.66
CA HIS A 270 -18.37 11.20 -14.55
C HIS A 270 -16.90 11.42 -14.96
N GLY A 271 -16.62 11.51 -16.25
CA GLY A 271 -15.28 11.78 -16.78
C GLY A 271 -14.43 10.54 -17.09
N ARG A 272 -13.37 10.77 -17.87
CA ARG A 272 -12.48 9.72 -18.40
C ARG A 272 -11.81 8.87 -17.30
N THR A 273 -11.40 9.51 -16.21
CA THR A 273 -10.73 8.80 -15.10
C THR A 273 -11.67 7.81 -14.43
N VAL A 274 -12.95 8.17 -14.26
CA VAL A 274 -13.96 7.25 -13.69
C VAL A 274 -14.17 6.05 -14.61
N ARG A 275 -14.34 6.26 -15.92
CA ARG A 275 -14.43 5.14 -16.89
C ARG A 275 -13.22 4.22 -16.82
N LEU A 276 -12.01 4.77 -16.71
CA LEU A 276 -10.78 3.99 -16.56
C LEU A 276 -10.82 3.12 -15.29
N GLU A 277 -11.17 3.70 -14.15
CA GLU A 277 -11.22 2.98 -12.88
C GLU A 277 -12.28 1.87 -12.89
N LEU A 278 -13.46 2.14 -13.43
CA LEU A 278 -14.53 1.15 -13.57
C LEU A 278 -14.12 0.03 -14.55
N ALA A 279 -13.50 0.36 -15.68
CA ALA A 279 -13.00 -0.63 -16.64
C ALA A 279 -11.90 -1.50 -16.03
N MET A 280 -10.97 -0.89 -15.28
CA MET A 280 -9.90 -1.59 -14.58
C MET A 280 -10.47 -2.52 -13.50
N ALA A 281 -11.46 -2.06 -12.73
CA ALA A 281 -12.14 -2.87 -11.73
C ALA A 281 -12.85 -4.08 -12.36
N ALA A 282 -13.65 -3.88 -13.42
CA ALA A 282 -14.32 -4.96 -14.13
C ALA A 282 -13.34 -5.98 -14.74
N ALA A 283 -12.27 -5.49 -15.38
CA ALA A 283 -11.29 -6.35 -16.05
C ALA A 283 -10.45 -7.18 -15.07
N THR A 284 -10.21 -6.67 -13.85
CA THR A 284 -9.31 -7.31 -12.88
C THR A 284 -10.06 -8.16 -11.86
N VAL A 285 -11.28 -7.79 -11.47
CA VAL A 285 -12.04 -8.52 -10.44
C VAL A 285 -12.33 -9.97 -10.86
N ARG A 286 -12.40 -10.24 -12.16
CA ARG A 286 -12.58 -11.59 -12.69
C ARG A 286 -11.42 -12.55 -12.41
N VAL A 287 -10.23 -12.03 -12.11
CA VAL A 287 -9.05 -12.87 -11.79
C VAL A 287 -9.36 -13.80 -10.63
N TYR A 288 -10.10 -13.34 -9.61
CA TYR A 288 -10.41 -14.16 -8.44
C TYR A 288 -11.32 -15.36 -8.76
N PRO A 289 -12.54 -15.20 -9.33
CA PRO A 289 -13.37 -16.35 -9.69
C PRO A 289 -12.74 -17.21 -10.80
N ALA A 290 -12.06 -16.60 -11.77
CA ALA A 290 -11.38 -17.35 -12.84
C ALA A 290 -10.26 -18.25 -12.29
N MET A 291 -9.47 -17.76 -11.33
CA MET A 291 -8.43 -18.57 -10.67
C MET A 291 -9.05 -19.74 -9.89
N LYS A 292 -10.10 -19.49 -9.08
CA LYS A 292 -10.79 -20.56 -8.33
C LYS A 292 -11.35 -21.64 -9.27
N ARG A 293 -11.95 -21.24 -10.40
CA ARG A 293 -12.46 -22.17 -11.40
C ARG A 293 -11.33 -22.91 -12.12
N GLY A 294 -10.30 -22.20 -12.55
CA GLY A 294 -9.14 -22.76 -13.26
C GLY A 294 -8.35 -23.77 -12.44
N LEU A 295 -8.26 -23.56 -11.12
CA LEU A 295 -7.66 -24.50 -10.17
C LEU A 295 -8.60 -25.65 -9.78
N GLY A 296 -9.86 -25.63 -10.22
CA GLY A 296 -10.84 -26.68 -9.91
C GLY A 296 -11.35 -26.67 -8.47
N LEU A 297 -11.21 -25.54 -7.78
CA LEU A 297 -11.68 -25.30 -6.40
C LEU A 297 -13.17 -24.97 -6.32
N SER A 298 -13.75 -24.48 -7.43
CA SER A 298 -15.18 -24.27 -7.55
C SER A 298 -15.72 -25.07 -8.74
N ARG A 299 -16.43 -26.16 -8.45
CA ARG A 299 -16.89 -27.16 -9.43
C ARG A 299 -18.39 -27.10 -9.73
N ALA A 300 -19.14 -26.38 -8.92
CA ALA A 300 -20.58 -26.21 -9.07
C ALA A 300 -20.99 -24.85 -8.50
N CYS A 301 -22.16 -24.38 -8.91
CA CYS A 301 -22.69 -23.15 -8.34
C CYS A 301 -22.94 -23.33 -6.83
N SER A 302 -22.43 -22.41 -6.02
CA SER A 302 -22.74 -22.39 -4.59
C SER A 302 -24.21 -22.00 -4.39
N LEU A 303 -24.86 -22.56 -3.36
CA LEU A 303 -26.16 -22.07 -2.90
C LEU A 303 -26.01 -20.90 -1.91
N THR A 304 -24.90 -20.15 -1.99
CA THR A 304 -24.62 -19.03 -1.12
C THR A 304 -25.69 -17.95 -1.29
N PRO A 305 -26.41 -17.58 -0.22
CA PRO A 305 -27.39 -16.50 -0.29
C PRO A 305 -26.71 -15.20 -0.73
N LEU A 306 -27.22 -14.55 -1.77
CA LEU A 306 -26.72 -13.27 -2.29
C LEU A 306 -27.23 -12.10 -1.42
N GLN A 307 -26.78 -12.05 -0.17
CA GLN A 307 -27.09 -10.98 0.77
C GLN A 307 -25.99 -10.80 1.81
N VAL A 308 -25.81 -9.56 2.28
CA VAL A 308 -24.89 -9.20 3.36
C VAL A 308 -25.60 -8.44 4.46
#